data_AF-A0A330M6T5-F1
#
_entry.id   AF-A0A330M6T5-F1
#
_cell.length_a   1.000
_cell.length_b   1.000
_cell.length_c   1.000
_cell.angle_alpha   90.00
_cell.angle_beta   90.00
_cell.angle_gamma   90.00
#
_symmetry.space_group_name_H-M   'P 1'
#
loop_
_entity.id
_entity.type
_entity.pdbx_description
1 polymer ?
#
loop_
_entity_poly.entity_id
_entity_poly.type
_entity_poly.pdbx_seq_one_letter_code
_entity_poly.pdbx_strand_id
1 'polypeptide(L)'
;MPGKSINQLQVNLYMSYRNKPKQTQSSAAAKAGFSSRSARRIDAGQHNTSKLPRQYATRKDPLNGLFEQHVVPLLEKEPSLQPITLFEKLEEIAPGQLERYSYALYNAELRNGASYTGLSKTSFSGRNIRRGQWAFLTTLGPTS
;
A
#
# COMPACT_ATOMS: atom_id res chain seq x y z
N MET A 1 3.56 -30.32 1.38
CA MET A 1 3.87 -28.95 0.89
C MET A 1 3.76 -27.96 2.04
N PRO A 2 4.75 -27.89 2.95
CA PRO A 2 4.77 -26.82 3.95
C PRO A 2 5.13 -25.48 3.28
N GLY A 3 4.46 -24.40 3.70
CA GLY A 3 4.96 -23.02 3.55
C GLY A 3 4.31 -22.11 2.50
N LYS A 4 3.67 -22.62 1.43
CA LYS A 4 3.01 -21.76 0.43
C LYS A 4 1.48 -21.82 0.56
N SER A 5 0.86 -20.65 0.79
CA SER A 5 -0.60 -20.50 0.81
C SER A 5 -1.16 -20.71 -0.60
N ILE A 6 -2.28 -21.44 -0.71
CA ILE A 6 -2.96 -21.66 -1.99
C ILE A 6 -3.52 -20.33 -2.50
N ASN A 7 -3.12 -19.94 -3.71
CA ASN A 7 -3.54 -18.70 -4.36
C ASN A 7 -4.95 -18.84 -4.98
N GLN A 8 -5.66 -17.73 -5.16
CA GLN A 8 -6.94 -17.65 -5.87
C GLN A 8 -6.89 -18.29 -7.26
N LEU A 9 -5.79 -18.09 -8.01
CA LEU A 9 -5.62 -18.72 -9.33
C LEU A 9 -5.66 -20.25 -9.25
N GLN A 10 -5.04 -20.84 -8.21
CA GLN A 10 -5.06 -22.28 -8.00
C GLN A 10 -6.45 -22.77 -7.60
N VAL A 11 -7.18 -22.01 -6.78
CA VAL A 11 -8.57 -22.31 -6.43
C VAL A 11 -9.46 -22.28 -7.67
N ASN A 12 -9.34 -21.25 -8.51
CA ASN A 12 -10.11 -21.14 -9.75
C ASN A 12 -9.83 -22.30 -10.70
N LEU A 13 -8.55 -22.67 -10.86
CA LEU A 13 -8.14 -23.79 -11.70
C LEU A 13 -8.65 -25.12 -11.14
N TYR A 14 -8.64 -25.31 -9.83
CA TYR A 14 -9.28 -26.43 -9.16
C TYR A 14 -10.78 -26.52 -9.46
N MET A 15 -11.52 -25.42 -9.29
CA MET A 15 -12.96 -25.36 -9.60
C MET A 15 -13.24 -25.68 -11.07
N SER A 16 -12.37 -25.21 -11.98
CA SER A 16 -12.46 -25.52 -13.41
C SER A 16 -12.35 -27.02 -13.70
N TYR A 17 -11.49 -27.75 -12.98
CA TYR A 17 -11.39 -29.19 -13.09
C TYR A 17 -12.52 -29.91 -12.36
N ARG A 18 -13.03 -29.33 -11.27
CA ARG A 18 -14.12 -29.90 -10.49
C ARG A 18 -15.43 -29.95 -11.28
N ASN A 19 -15.65 -28.97 -12.15
CA ASN A 19 -16.82 -28.88 -13.04
C ASN A 19 -16.73 -29.81 -14.26
N LYS A 20 -15.60 -30.47 -14.52
CA LYS A 20 -15.46 -31.39 -15.66
C LYS A 20 -15.97 -32.79 -15.30
N PRO A 21 -16.66 -33.48 -16.23
CA PRO A 21 -17.10 -34.85 -16.00
C PRO A 21 -15.90 -35.78 -15.79
N LYS A 22 -16.10 -36.84 -14.99
CA LYS A 22 -15.09 -37.89 -14.69
C LYS A 22 -13.83 -37.42 -13.93
N GLN A 23 -13.83 -36.23 -13.32
CA GLN A 23 -12.75 -35.82 -12.43
C GLN A 23 -13.08 -36.16 -10.97
N THR A 24 -12.10 -36.71 -10.24
CA THR A 24 -12.20 -36.88 -8.78
C THR A 24 -11.64 -35.64 -8.07
N GLN A 25 -12.05 -35.41 -6.83
CA GLN A 25 -11.51 -34.32 -6.00
C GLN A 25 -9.97 -34.38 -5.91
N SER A 26 -9.42 -35.59 -5.74
CA SER A 26 -7.98 -35.81 -5.67
C SER A 26 -7.27 -35.50 -6.99
N SER A 27 -7.84 -35.89 -8.13
CA SER A 27 -7.27 -35.60 -9.46
C SER A 27 -7.29 -34.10 -9.77
N ALA A 28 -8.41 -33.42 -9.48
CA ALA A 28 -8.53 -31.97 -9.65
C ALA A 28 -7.54 -31.21 -8.76
N ALA A 29 -7.38 -31.62 -7.50
CA ALA A 29 -6.44 -31.01 -6.56
C ALA A 29 -4.98 -31.18 -7.01
N ALA A 30 -4.62 -32.40 -7.45
CA ALA A 30 -3.29 -32.70 -7.97
C ALA A 30 -2.98 -31.84 -9.22
N LYS A 31 -3.94 -31.71 -10.14
CA LYS A 31 -3.82 -30.82 -11.31
C LYS A 31 -3.69 -29.34 -10.92
N ALA A 32 -4.26 -28.94 -9.80
CA ALA A 32 -4.14 -27.59 -9.26
C ALA A 32 -2.90 -27.35 -8.37
N GLY A 33 -2.07 -28.37 -8.19
CA GLY A 33 -0.82 -28.29 -7.45
C GLY A 33 -1.00 -28.26 -5.93
N PHE A 34 -2.06 -28.84 -5.39
CA PHE A 34 -2.26 -28.98 -3.94
C PHE A 34 -2.89 -30.31 -3.52
N SER A 35 -2.91 -30.58 -2.22
CA SER A 35 -3.35 -31.88 -1.68
C SER A 35 -4.88 -32.01 -1.63
N SER A 36 -5.36 -33.25 -1.63
CA SER A 36 -6.79 -33.58 -1.44
C SER A 36 -7.36 -32.99 -0.14
N ARG A 37 -6.56 -32.97 0.95
CA ARG A 37 -6.95 -32.34 2.22
C ARG A 37 -7.26 -30.85 2.06
N SER A 38 -6.43 -30.12 1.29
CA SER A 38 -6.69 -28.71 1.01
C SER A 38 -7.91 -28.51 0.12
N ALA A 39 -8.10 -29.38 -0.88
CA ALA A 39 -9.30 -29.38 -1.71
C ALA A 39 -10.58 -29.52 -0.87
N ARG A 40 -10.57 -30.43 0.10
CA ARG A 40 -11.70 -30.64 1.02
C ARG A 40 -12.01 -29.40 1.86
N ARG A 41 -10.99 -28.64 2.27
CA ARG A 41 -11.17 -27.35 2.97
C ARG A 41 -11.72 -26.26 2.05
N ILE A 42 -11.30 -26.24 0.79
CA ILE A 42 -11.83 -25.33 -0.23
C ILE A 42 -13.31 -25.62 -0.47
N ASP A 43 -13.67 -26.89 -0.66
CA ASP A 43 -15.07 -27.32 -0.86
C ASP A 43 -15.95 -27.00 0.36
N ALA A 44 -15.38 -27.08 1.57
CA ALA A 44 -16.08 -26.72 2.81
C ALA A 44 -16.17 -25.20 3.06
N GLY A 45 -15.64 -24.36 2.17
CA GLY A 45 -15.61 -22.90 2.35
C GLY A 45 -14.66 -22.41 3.47
N GLN A 46 -13.79 -23.28 3.98
CA GLN A 46 -12.86 -22.99 5.08
C GLN A 46 -11.48 -22.50 4.58
N HIS A 47 -11.40 -22.11 3.31
CA HIS A 47 -10.17 -21.63 2.69
C HIS A 47 -10.36 -20.20 2.21
N ASN A 48 -9.62 -19.28 2.82
CA ASN A 48 -9.55 -17.89 2.42
C ASN A 48 -8.22 -17.63 1.73
N THR A 49 -8.28 -17.07 0.53
CA THR A 49 -7.12 -16.63 -0.25
C THR A 49 -6.74 -15.19 0.07
N SER A 50 -7.66 -14.43 0.67
CA SER A 50 -7.43 -13.06 1.14
C SER A 50 -6.43 -13.07 2.28
N LYS A 51 -5.27 -12.46 2.06
CA LYS A 51 -4.33 -12.13 3.15
C LYS A 51 -4.84 -10.87 3.83
N LEU A 52 -5.29 -11.01 5.07
CA LEU A 52 -5.56 -9.85 5.90
C LEU A 52 -4.24 -9.09 6.14
N PRO A 53 -4.26 -7.76 6.14
CA PRO A 53 -3.10 -6.98 6.53
C PRO A 53 -2.70 -7.37 7.96
N ARG A 54 -1.39 -7.46 8.21
CA ARG A 54 -0.91 -7.71 9.57
C ARG A 54 -1.28 -6.50 10.43
N GLN A 55 -1.81 -6.77 11.62
CA GLN A 55 -2.18 -5.72 12.58
C GLN A 55 -0.98 -5.12 13.32
N TYR A 56 0.21 -5.72 13.20
CA TYR A 56 1.41 -5.25 13.87
C TYR A 56 2.52 -4.97 12.85
N ALA A 57 3.25 -3.88 13.08
CA ALA A 57 4.51 -3.60 12.41
C ALA A 57 5.65 -4.19 13.26
N THR A 58 6.61 -4.88 12.62
CA THR A 58 7.79 -5.43 13.34
C THR A 58 8.72 -4.33 13.86
N ARG A 59 8.63 -3.11 13.30
CA ARG A 59 9.44 -1.97 13.70
C ARG A 59 8.54 -0.75 13.84
N LYS A 60 8.92 0.15 14.76
CA LYS A 60 8.37 1.50 14.82
C LYS A 60 8.73 2.21 13.52
N ASP A 61 7.77 2.96 12.96
CA ASP A 61 8.02 3.76 11.77
C ASP A 61 9.04 4.87 12.11
N PRO A 62 10.20 4.91 11.44
CA PRO A 62 11.24 5.92 11.64
C PRO A 62 10.79 7.36 11.36
N LEU A 63 9.76 7.52 10.52
CA LEU A 63 9.20 8.83 10.11
C LEU A 63 8.05 9.31 10.99
N ASN A 64 7.56 8.45 11.91
CA ASN A 64 6.42 8.76 12.76
C ASN A 64 6.67 10.04 13.58
N GLY A 65 5.88 11.09 13.33
CA GLY A 65 6.00 12.40 13.96
C GLY A 65 6.95 13.38 13.26
N LEU A 66 8.02 12.91 12.59
CA LEU A 66 8.92 13.79 11.83
C LEU A 66 8.25 14.32 10.56
N PHE A 67 7.39 13.50 9.95
CA PHE A 67 6.66 13.88 8.75
C PHE A 67 5.74 15.08 9.02
N GLU A 68 4.88 15.00 10.03
CA GLU A 68 3.96 16.07 10.37
C GLU A 68 4.69 17.33 10.88
N GLN A 69 5.79 17.16 11.61
CA GLN A 69 6.53 18.28 12.19
C GLN A 69 7.35 19.07 11.17
N HIS A 70 7.92 18.40 10.16
CA HIS A 70 8.89 19.04 9.25
C HIS A 70 8.45 19.04 7.80
N VAL A 71 7.84 17.97 7.29
CA VAL A 71 7.48 17.87 5.86
C VAL A 71 6.24 18.70 5.54
N VAL A 72 5.23 18.64 6.41
CA VAL A 72 3.97 19.39 6.19
C VAL A 72 4.19 20.91 6.16
N PRO A 73 4.90 21.54 7.11
CA PRO A 73 5.12 22.98 7.07
C PRO A 73 6.00 23.45 5.90
N LEU A 74 6.92 22.60 5.42
CA LEU A 74 7.72 22.90 4.24
C LEU A 74 6.86 22.90 2.98
N LEU A 75 5.95 21.93 2.85
CA LEU A 75 5.02 21.85 1.72
C LEU A 75 3.95 22.94 1.73
N GLU A 76 3.52 23.39 2.90
CA GLU A 76 2.61 24.54 3.03
C GLU A 76 3.27 25.85 2.57
N LYS A 77 4.56 26.02 2.86
CA LYS A 77 5.34 27.18 2.41
C LYS A 77 5.66 27.11 0.92
N GLU A 78 6.09 25.95 0.44
CA GLU A 78 6.52 25.75 -0.94
C GLU A 78 5.98 24.41 -1.50
N PRO A 79 4.78 24.42 -2.12
CA PRO A 79 4.14 23.21 -2.61
C PRO A 79 4.83 22.59 -3.84
N SER A 80 5.77 23.31 -4.45
CA SER A 80 6.58 22.83 -5.59
C SER A 80 7.89 22.15 -5.19
N LEU A 81 8.14 21.97 -3.89
CA LEU A 81 9.36 21.32 -3.40
C LEU A 81 9.48 19.89 -3.91
N GLN A 82 10.70 19.54 -4.34
CA GLN A 82 10.98 18.20 -4.81
C GLN A 82 11.08 17.23 -3.62
N PRO A 83 10.56 15.98 -3.76
CA PRO A 83 10.70 14.94 -2.75
C PRO A 83 12.13 14.72 -2.27
N ILE A 84 13.11 14.84 -3.16
CA ILE A 84 14.53 14.65 -2.82
C ILE A 84 15.03 15.74 -1.86
N THR A 85 14.65 17.00 -2.10
CA THR A 85 15.01 18.13 -1.22
C THR A 85 14.36 18.00 0.16
N LEU A 86 13.13 17.51 0.23
CA LEU A 86 12.47 17.21 1.50
C LEU A 86 13.19 16.10 2.27
N PHE A 87 13.64 15.07 1.56
CA PHE A 87 14.41 13.98 2.17
C PHE A 87 15.76 14.46 2.70
N GLU A 88 16.51 15.25 1.93
CA GLU A 88 17.78 15.85 2.37
C GLU A 88 17.59 16.71 3.64
N LYS A 89 16.52 17.51 3.70
CA LYS A 89 16.20 18.29 4.90
C LYS A 89 15.84 17.42 6.11
N LEU A 90 15.18 16.30 5.91
CA LEU A 90 14.92 15.37 7.00
C LEU A 90 16.19 14.70 7.52
N GLU A 91 17.14 14.37 6.62
CA GLU A 91 18.45 13.84 7.02
C GLU A 91 19.28 14.87 7.78
N GLU A 92 19.22 16.15 7.41
CA GLU A 92 19.87 17.25 8.15
C GLU A 92 19.31 17.40 9.58
N ILE A 93 17.99 17.28 9.74
CA ILE A 93 17.30 17.52 11.03
C ILE A 93 17.45 16.33 11.98
N ALA A 94 17.41 15.10 11.46
CA ALA A 94 17.46 13.87 12.25
C ALA A 94 18.52 12.89 11.71
N PRO A 95 19.82 13.24 11.80
CA PRO A 95 20.90 12.36 11.37
C PRO A 95 20.88 11.06 12.18
N GLY A 96 21.06 9.90 11.53
CA GLY A 96 21.06 8.60 12.21
C GLY A 96 19.68 7.95 12.37
N GLN A 97 18.60 8.73 12.45
CA GLN A 97 17.23 8.19 12.58
C GLN A 97 16.73 7.59 11.25
N LEU A 98 17.23 8.09 10.13
CA LEU A 98 16.92 7.65 8.78
C LEU A 98 17.99 6.72 8.17
N GLU A 99 19.00 6.28 8.94
CA GLU A 99 20.10 5.42 8.43
C GLU A 99 19.62 4.16 7.68
N ARG A 100 18.40 3.69 7.99
CA ARG A 100 17.79 2.50 7.38
C ARG A 100 16.64 2.82 6.42
N TYR A 101 16.31 4.09 6.23
CA TYR A 101 15.28 4.57 5.31
C TYR A 101 15.92 4.95 3.98
N SER A 102 15.66 4.15 2.96
CA SER A 102 16.07 4.53 1.61
C SER A 102 15.11 5.56 1.04
N TYR A 103 15.60 6.39 0.11
CA TYR A 103 14.78 7.28 -0.70
C TYR A 103 13.60 6.55 -1.39
N ALA A 104 13.76 5.26 -1.72
CA ALA A 104 12.68 4.43 -2.28
C ALA A 104 11.55 4.16 -1.26
N LEU A 105 11.89 3.89 0.00
CA LEU A 105 10.91 3.74 1.07
C LEU A 105 10.22 5.08 1.39
N TYR A 106 10.98 6.18 1.44
CA TYR A 106 10.43 7.52 1.60
C TYR A 106 9.45 7.89 0.47
N ASN A 107 9.80 7.62 -0.79
CA ASN A 107 8.89 7.86 -1.92
C ASN A 107 7.68 6.94 -1.94
N ALA A 108 7.85 5.68 -1.52
CA ALA A 108 6.72 4.79 -1.35
C ALA A 108 5.77 5.34 -0.27
N GLU A 109 6.33 5.86 0.83
CA GLU A 109 5.57 6.48 1.90
C GLU A 109 4.89 7.77 1.46
N LEU A 110 5.54 8.65 0.69
CA LEU A 110 4.88 9.82 0.09
C LEU A 110 3.71 9.43 -0.83
N ARG A 111 3.86 8.34 -1.59
CA ARG A 111 2.81 7.83 -2.49
C ARG A 111 1.64 7.19 -1.74
N ASN A 112 1.92 6.52 -0.62
CA ASN A 112 0.92 5.89 0.25
C ASN A 112 0.28 6.91 1.23
N GLY A 113 1.06 7.91 1.63
CA GLY A 113 0.81 8.94 2.63
C GLY A 113 -0.07 10.10 2.19
N ALA A 114 -0.61 10.04 0.97
CA ALA A 114 -1.84 10.76 0.59
C ALA A 114 -3.08 10.35 1.42
N SER A 115 -2.87 9.62 2.52
CA SER A 115 -3.86 9.23 3.53
C SER A 115 -3.65 9.97 4.87
N TYR A 116 -2.48 10.59 5.12
CA TYR A 116 -2.18 11.25 6.40
C TYR A 116 -2.50 12.75 6.43
N THR A 117 -2.58 13.38 5.27
CA THR A 117 -2.98 14.78 5.14
C THR A 117 -3.94 14.84 3.96
N GLY A 118 -5.02 15.61 4.05
CA GLY A 118 -6.00 15.79 2.97
C GLY A 118 -5.44 16.44 1.69
N LEU A 119 -4.13 16.42 1.48
CA LEU A 119 -3.45 16.87 0.28
C LEU A 119 -3.62 15.81 -0.82
N SER A 120 -4.39 16.15 -1.83
CA SER A 120 -4.69 15.28 -2.96
C SER A 120 -3.41 14.81 -3.67
N LYS A 121 -3.41 13.53 -4.09
CA LYS A 121 -2.35 12.81 -4.84
C LYS A 121 -1.75 13.53 -6.06
N THR A 122 -2.36 14.64 -6.49
CA THR A 122 -2.02 15.43 -7.67
C THR A 122 -0.76 16.28 -7.52
N SER A 123 -0.32 16.63 -6.31
CA SER A 123 0.82 17.54 -6.12
C SER A 123 2.19 16.92 -6.39
N PHE A 124 2.31 15.58 -6.36
CA PHE A 124 3.62 14.89 -6.41
C PHE A 124 3.89 14.09 -7.70
N SER A 125 3.00 14.16 -8.70
CA SER A 125 3.26 13.56 -10.01
C SER A 125 4.23 14.45 -10.81
N GLY A 126 5.51 14.06 -10.84
CA GLY A 126 6.50 14.58 -11.77
C GLY A 126 6.10 14.33 -13.23
N ARG A 127 5.26 15.21 -13.77
CA ARG A 127 5.05 15.54 -15.18
C ARG A 127 4.09 16.74 -15.23
N ASN A 128 4.66 17.92 -15.49
CA ASN A 128 4.01 19.14 -16.02
C ASN A 128 2.53 19.37 -15.65
N ILE A 129 2.26 20.28 -14.72
CA ILE A 129 1.00 21.04 -14.72
C ILE A 129 1.34 22.47 -15.15
N ARG A 130 1.08 22.75 -16.43
CA ARG A 130 1.09 24.11 -16.97
C ARG A 130 -0.17 24.85 -16.49
N ARG A 131 0.09 26.01 -15.87
CA ARG A 131 -0.69 27.26 -15.75
C ARG A 131 -2.22 27.19 -15.77
N GLY A 132 -2.79 27.68 -14.68
CA GLY A 132 -4.13 28.28 -14.63
C GLY A 132 -5.09 27.49 -13.75
N GLN A 133 -5.57 28.15 -12.71
CA GLN A 133 -6.66 27.74 -11.81
C GLN A 133 -6.25 26.94 -10.56
N TRP A 134 -5.95 27.70 -9.50
CA TRP A 134 -6.44 27.38 -8.17
C TRP A 134 -7.15 28.63 -7.65
N ALA A 135 -8.48 28.58 -7.66
CA ALA A 135 -9.34 29.60 -7.06
C ALA A 135 -9.21 29.49 -5.53
N PHE A 136 -8.56 30.47 -4.92
CA PHE A 136 -8.76 30.78 -3.51
C PHE A 136 -10.13 31.44 -3.37
N LEU A 137 -11.12 30.77 -2.79
CA LEU A 137 -12.25 31.39 -2.09
C LEU A 137 -13.01 30.28 -1.33
N THR A 138 -12.61 29.97 -0.10
CA THR A 138 -13.57 29.55 0.92
C THR A 138 -13.77 30.76 1.82
N THR A 139 -14.89 31.42 1.59
CA THR A 139 -15.44 32.54 2.36
C THR A 139 -15.46 32.20 3.85
N LEU A 140 -14.82 33.06 4.64
CA LEU A 140 -15.07 33.22 6.07
C LEU A 140 -16.58 33.37 6.29
N GLY A 141 -17.14 32.56 7.19
CA GLY A 141 -18.53 32.67 7.62
C GLY A 141 -18.79 34.00 8.34
N PRO A 142 -20.04 34.51 8.33
CA PRO A 142 -20.36 35.72 9.05
C PRO A 142 -20.39 35.42 10.55
N THR A 143 -19.65 36.22 11.32
CA THR A 143 -19.89 36.41 12.75
C THR A 143 -20.56 37.77 12.92
N SER A 144 -21.68 37.73 13.65
CA SER A 144 -22.48 38.84 14.21
C SER A 144 -23.34 39.65 13.25
#